data_AF-A0A2D4IXG9-F1
#
_entry.id   AF-A0A2D4IXG9-F1
#
_cell.length_a   1.000
_cell.length_b   1.000
_cell.length_c   1.000
_cell.angle_alpha   90.00
_cell.angle_beta   90.00
_cell.angle_gamma   90.00
#
_symmetry.space_group_name_H-M   'P 1'
#
loop_
_entity.id
_entity.type
_entity.pdbx_description
1 polymer ?
#
loop_
_entity_poly.entity_id
_entity_poly.type
_entity_poly.pdbx_seq_one_letter_code
_entity_poly.pdbx_strand_id
1 'polypeptide(L)'
;MKIVNENLQLSGSPAALLYNFFPKLGSLLNASRKISKNEKELHDFIQTTFIEYLQDLDENDQRNFIESFLIRQKQENMKMTHGGFFHNGNLIGLVDDLFS
;
A
#
# COMPACT_ATOMS: atom_id res chain seq x y z
N MET A 1 9.86 -5.87 -7.09
CA MET A 1 10.34 -5.15 -8.28
C MET A 1 9.55 -5.44 -9.57
N LYS A 2 9.22 -6.70 -9.90
CA LYS A 2 8.46 -7.00 -11.14
C LYS A 2 7.12 -6.26 -11.23
N ILE A 3 6.34 -6.26 -10.14
CA ILE A 3 5.04 -5.57 -10.05
C ILE A 3 5.21 -4.06 -10.22
N VAL A 4 6.17 -3.45 -9.51
CA VAL A 4 6.49 -2.01 -9.60
C VAL A 4 6.85 -1.61 -11.04
N ASN A 5 7.75 -2.35 -11.69
CA ASN A 5 8.15 -2.07 -13.06
C ASN A 5 6.99 -2.23 -14.06
N GLU A 6 6.12 -3.22 -13.83
CA GLU A 6 4.92 -3.42 -14.64
C GLU A 6 3.90 -2.29 -14.43
N ASN A 7 3.71 -1.82 -13.21
CA ASN A 7 2.84 -0.67 -12.89
C ASN A 7 3.36 0.62 -13.53
N LEU A 8 4.68 0.88 -13.47
CA LEU A 8 5.32 2.02 -14.15
C LEU A 8 5.12 2.00 -15.66
N GLN A 9 5.21 0.83 -16.29
CA GLN A 9 4.95 0.70 -17.73
C GLN A 9 3.46 0.90 -18.07
N LEU A 10 2.57 0.39 -17.22
CA LEU A 10 1.12 0.51 -17.42
C LEU A 10 0.65 1.95 -17.21
N SER A 11 1.18 2.68 -16.23
CA SER A 11 0.83 4.08 -15.94
C SER A 11 1.28 5.03 -17.06
N GLY A 12 2.39 4.74 -17.73
CA GLY A 12 2.85 5.45 -18.92
C GLY A 12 2.18 5.04 -20.23
N SER A 13 1.26 4.06 -20.22
CA SER A 13 0.66 3.53 -21.45
C SER A 13 -0.32 4.53 -22.11
N PRO A 14 -0.50 4.48 -23.44
CA PRO A 14 -1.53 5.29 -24.11
C PRO A 14 -2.94 5.12 -23.54
N ALA A 15 -3.26 3.91 -23.07
CA ALA A 15 -4.54 3.63 -22.40
C ALA A 15 -4.65 4.40 -21.07
N ALA A 16 -3.60 4.41 -20.24
CA ALA A 16 -3.60 5.15 -18.98
C ALA A 16 -3.67 6.67 -19.21
N LEU A 17 -2.99 7.20 -20.22
CA LEU A 17 -3.12 8.61 -20.59
C LEU A 17 -4.55 8.98 -21.03
N LEU A 18 -5.18 8.14 -21.86
CA LEU A 18 -6.58 8.33 -22.26
C LEU A 18 -7.54 8.26 -21.08
N TYR A 19 -7.29 7.37 -20.11
CA TYR A 19 -8.05 7.32 -18.86
C TYR A 19 -7.92 8.61 -18.05
N ASN A 20 -6.70 9.16 -17.92
CA ASN A 20 -6.48 10.43 -17.20
C ASN A 20 -7.23 11.60 -17.83
N PHE A 21 -7.28 11.69 -19.16
CA PHE A 21 -8.04 12.73 -19.85
C PHE A 21 -9.56 12.51 -19.81
N PHE A 22 -10.00 11.25 -19.88
CA PHE A 22 -11.41 10.88 -19.97
C PHE A 22 -11.76 9.76 -18.98
N PRO A 23 -11.80 10.05 -17.67
CA PRO A 23 -11.97 9.02 -16.64
C PRO A 23 -13.28 8.25 -16.77
N LYS A 24 -14.32 8.89 -17.31
CA LYS A 24 -15.63 8.25 -17.59
C LYS A 24 -15.57 7.13 -18.64
N LEU A 25 -14.50 7.05 -19.45
CA LEU A 25 -14.28 5.99 -20.44
C LEU A 25 -13.42 4.83 -19.90
N GLY A 26 -12.99 4.90 -18.63
CA GLY A 26 -12.03 3.95 -18.07
C GLY A 26 -12.49 2.51 -17.97
N SER A 27 -13.79 2.26 -17.87
CA SER A 27 -14.35 0.91 -17.82
C SER A 27 -14.11 0.10 -19.10
N LEU A 28 -13.74 0.76 -20.20
CA LEU A 28 -13.43 0.13 -21.50
C LEU A 28 -11.96 -0.29 -21.65
N LEU A 29 -11.08 0.14 -20.73
CA LEU A 29 -9.64 -0.04 -20.85
C LEU A 29 -9.18 -1.22 -19.98
N ASN A 30 -8.74 -2.31 -20.62
CA ASN A 30 -8.23 -3.53 -19.95
C ASN A 30 -7.02 -3.29 -19.02
N ALA A 31 -6.32 -2.15 -19.16
CA ALA A 31 -5.20 -1.77 -18.30
C ALA A 31 -5.63 -1.61 -16.83
N SER A 32 -6.83 -1.09 -16.58
CA SER A 32 -7.40 -0.91 -15.23
C SER A 32 -7.46 -2.22 -14.44
N ARG A 33 -7.89 -3.32 -15.09
CA ARG A 33 -7.97 -4.64 -14.43
C ARG A 33 -6.61 -5.16 -14.00
N LYS A 34 -5.57 -4.90 -14.78
CA LYS A 34 -4.22 -5.37 -14.48
C LYS A 34 -3.59 -4.57 -13.35
N ILE A 35 -3.79 -3.25 -13.34
CA ILE A 35 -3.39 -2.36 -12.24
C ILE A 35 -4.08 -2.81 -10.94
N SER A 36 -5.41 -2.99 -10.94
CA SER A 36 -6.13 -3.42 -9.73
C SER A 36 -5.72 -4.82 -9.24
N LYS A 37 -5.35 -5.73 -10.15
CA LYS A 37 -4.81 -7.04 -9.75
C LYS A 37 -3.45 -6.88 -9.06
N ASN A 38 -2.58 -6.04 -9.62
CA ASN A 38 -1.24 -5.78 -9.08
C ASN A 38 -1.31 -5.08 -7.71
N GLU A 39 -2.23 -4.12 -7.54
CA GLU A 39 -2.54 -3.48 -6.25
C GLU A 39 -2.99 -4.52 -5.23
N LYS A 40 -3.94 -5.40 -5.60
CA LYS A 40 -4.39 -6.47 -4.71
C LYS A 40 -3.25 -7.40 -4.28
N GLU A 41 -2.38 -7.81 -5.21
CA GLU A 41 -1.25 -8.68 -4.90
C GLU A 41 -0.25 -8.02 -3.95
N LEU A 42 0.01 -6.71 -4.14
CA LEU A 42 0.85 -5.92 -3.24
C LEU A 42 0.22 -5.79 -1.85
N HIS A 43 -1.09 -5.50 -1.76
CA HIS A 43 -1.80 -5.37 -0.49
C HIS A 43 -1.84 -6.69 0.29
N ASP A 44 -2.13 -7.80 -0.38
CA ASP A 44 -2.14 -9.14 0.23
C ASP A 44 -0.73 -9.51 0.76
N PHE A 45 0.33 -9.14 0.03
CA PHE A 45 1.73 -9.31 0.47
C PHE A 45 2.06 -8.45 1.71
N ILE A 46 1.68 -7.18 1.72
CA ILE A 46 1.91 -6.27 2.85
C ILE A 46 1.20 -6.79 4.09
N GLN A 47 -0.07 -7.19 3.97
CA GLN A 47 -0.84 -7.72 5.09
C GLN A 47 -0.22 -8.99 5.68
N THR A 48 0.25 -9.91 4.82
CA THR A 48 0.91 -11.14 5.27
C THR A 48 2.22 -10.82 6.01
N THR A 49 3.06 -10.00 5.41
CA THR A 49 4.34 -9.55 5.98
C THR A 49 4.14 -8.83 7.32
N PHE A 50 3.08 -8.02 7.42
CA PHE A 50 2.70 -7.34 8.65
C PHE A 50 2.34 -8.30 9.78
N ILE A 51 1.57 -9.36 9.48
CA ILE A 51 1.21 -10.40 10.45
C ILE A 51 2.46 -11.12 10.96
N GLU A 52 3.42 -11.41 10.08
CA GLU A 52 4.70 -12.02 10.47
C GLU A 52 5.49 -11.11 11.42
N TYR A 53 5.67 -9.83 11.08
CA TYR A 53 6.39 -8.89 11.95
C TYR A 53 5.71 -8.62 13.29
N LEU A 54 4.37 -8.69 13.35
CA LEU A 54 3.64 -8.55 14.60
C LEU A 54 3.93 -9.66 15.63
N GLN A 55 4.35 -10.85 15.19
CA GLN A 55 4.60 -11.98 16.09
C GLN A 55 5.85 -11.75 16.95
N ASP A 56 6.88 -11.11 16.39
CA ASP A 56 8.20 -10.92 17.02
C ASP A 56 8.54 -9.42 17.21
N LEU A 57 7.53 -8.55 17.31
CA LEU A 57 7.73 -7.10 17.42
C LEU A 57 8.38 -6.72 18.77
N ASP A 58 9.63 -6.28 18.75
CA ASP A 58 10.32 -5.70 19.91
C ASP A 58 10.23 -4.17 19.87
N GLU A 59 9.66 -3.57 20.92
CA GLU A 59 9.56 -2.12 21.04
C GLU A 59 10.92 -1.40 21.10
N ASN A 60 11.96 -2.12 21.52
CA ASN A 60 13.31 -1.60 21.73
C ASN A 60 14.26 -1.86 20.55
N ASP A 61 13.86 -2.70 19.58
CA ASP A 61 14.68 -3.06 18.42
C ASP A 61 13.84 -3.00 17.13
N GLN A 62 13.64 -1.79 16.62
CA GLN A 62 12.92 -1.53 15.38
C GLN A 62 13.91 -1.55 14.21
N ARG A 63 13.81 -2.56 13.35
CA ARG A 63 14.78 -2.85 12.28
C ARG A 63 14.27 -2.39 10.92
N ASN A 64 12.98 -2.11 10.79
CA ASN A 64 12.39 -1.63 9.54
C ASN A 64 11.20 -0.68 9.76
N PHE A 65 10.79 -0.03 8.66
CA PHE A 65 9.71 0.95 8.65
C PHE A 65 8.37 0.40 9.17
N ILE A 66 8.04 -0.85 8.85
CA ILE A 66 6.78 -1.49 9.25
C ILE A 66 6.76 -1.68 10.77
N GLU A 67 7.87 -2.14 11.37
CA GLU A 67 8.02 -2.28 12.82
C GLU A 67 7.89 -0.91 13.53
N SER A 68 8.54 0.14 13.03
CA SER A 68 8.40 1.50 13.56
C SER A 68 6.98 2.04 13.48
N PHE A 69 6.30 1.82 12.35
CA PHE A 69 4.89 2.22 12.17
C PHE A 69 3.97 1.50 13.15
N LEU A 70 4.19 0.19 13.34
CA LEU A 70 3.43 -0.66 14.25
C LEU A 70 3.54 -0.23 15.71
N ILE A 71 4.75 0.10 16.16
CA ILE A 71 4.97 0.55 17.53
C ILE A 71 4.30 1.92 17.73
N ARG A 72 4.39 2.80 16.74
CA ARG A 72 3.69 4.08 16.80
C ARG A 72 2.17 3.92 16.82
N GLN A 73 1.63 3.01 16.01
CA GLN A 73 0.21 2.61 16.05
C GLN A 73 -0.20 2.15 17.45
N LYS A 74 0.58 1.25 18.08
CA LYS A 74 0.30 0.76 19.43
C LYS A 74 0.30 1.92 20.45
N GLN A 75 1.27 2.81 20.38
CA GLN A 75 1.38 3.97 21.26
C GLN A 75 0.21 4.95 21.12
N GLU A 76 -0.28 5.18 19.89
CA GLU A 76 -1.41 6.07 19.64
C GLU A 76 -2.74 5.44 20.07
N ASN A 77 -2.94 4.15 19.80
CA ASN A 77 -4.13 3.42 20.24
C ASN A 77 -4.29 3.38 21.76
N MET A 78 -3.18 3.40 22.51
CA MET A 78 -3.20 3.49 23.98
C MET A 78 -3.55 4.90 24.49
N LYS A 79 -3.30 5.95 23.70
CA LYS A 79 -3.36 7.35 24.15
C LYS A 79 -4.56 8.13 23.59
N MET A 80 -5.14 7.72 22.48
CA MET A 80 -6.18 8.47 21.77
C MET A 80 -7.53 7.77 21.82
N THR A 81 -8.57 8.48 22.25
CA THR A 81 -9.97 8.01 22.31
C THR A 81 -10.66 7.92 20.94
N HIS A 82 -10.12 8.55 19.89
CA HIS A 82 -10.76 8.64 18.58
C HIS A 82 -9.95 8.03 17.43
N GLY A 83 -8.87 7.29 17.73
CA GLY A 83 -7.96 6.72 16.74
C GLY A 83 -6.99 7.76 16.18
N GLY A 84 -5.71 7.38 16.10
CA GLY A 84 -4.65 8.21 15.53
C GLY A 84 -4.48 8.00 14.02
N PHE A 85 -3.43 8.58 13.44
CA PHE A 85 -3.12 8.42 12.01
C PHE A 85 -2.49 7.08 11.68
N PHE A 86 -2.03 6.35 12.69
CA PHE A 86 -1.32 5.09 12.53
C PHE A 86 -2.32 3.92 12.55
N HIS A 87 -3.13 3.78 11.50
CA HIS A 87 -4.03 2.64 11.29
C HIS A 87 -3.66 1.86 10.02
N ASN A 88 -4.10 0.61 9.91
CA ASN A 88 -3.68 -0.31 8.84
C ASN A 88 -3.93 0.24 7.42
N GLY A 89 -5.02 0.97 7.21
CA GLY A 89 -5.28 1.64 5.93
C GLY A 89 -4.18 2.63 5.52
N ASN A 90 -3.63 3.40 6.48
CA ASN A 90 -2.55 4.35 6.20
C ASN A 90 -1.20 3.65 6.07
N LEU A 91 -1.00 2.50 6.73
CA LEU A 91 0.19 1.68 6.46
C LEU A 91 0.19 1.17 5.02
N ILE A 92 -0.94 0.64 4.55
CA ILE A 92 -1.07 0.18 3.16
C ILE A 92 -0.81 1.35 2.20
N GLY A 93 -1.45 2.50 2.42
CA GLY A 93 -1.22 3.69 1.59
C GLY A 93 0.23 4.18 1.58
N LEU A 94 0.92 4.18 2.73
CA LEU A 94 2.33 4.57 2.80
C LEU A 94 3.26 3.61 2.05
N VAL A 95 2.97 2.31 2.10
CA VAL A 95 3.75 1.33 1.35
C VAL A 95 3.44 1.43 -0.14
N ASP A 96 2.20 1.66 -0.52
CA ASP A 96 1.84 1.98 -1.91
C ASP A 96 2.65 3.19 -2.40
N ASP A 97 2.65 4.31 -1.66
CA ASP A 97 3.43 5.52 -2.01
C ASP A 97 4.93 5.25 -2.17
N LEU A 98 5.51 4.36 -1.37
CA LEU A 98 6.93 4.03 -1.43
C LEU A 98 7.31 3.22 -2.69
N PHE A 99 6.36 2.46 -3.23
CA PHE A 99 6.58 1.52 -4.35
C PHE A 99 5.79 1.88 -5.62
N SER A 100 5.18 3.07 -5.67
CA SER A 100 4.45 3.62 -6.82
C SER A 100 5.35 4.37 -7.80
#